data_AF-A0A370PC80-F1
#
_entry.id   AF-A0A370PC80-F1
#
_cell.length_a   1.000
_cell.length_b   1.000
_cell.length_c   1.000
_cell.angle_alpha   90.00
_cell.angle_beta   90.00
_cell.angle_gamma   90.00
#
_symmetry.space_group_name_H-M   'P 1'
#
loop_
_entity.id
_entity.type
_entity.pdbx_description
1 polymer ?
#
loop_
_entity_poly.entity_id
_entity_poly.type
_entity_poly.pdbx_seq_one_letter_code
_entity_poly.pdbx_strand_id
1 'polypeptide(L)'
;MGSTISNILGAFSLGLLFYPQGVEFDRSAKLYSALLFMVTTLFVVLAFFNQLNRIVGGVLIAIFGLYIVSIIYAIYKGVASPPELSDSDSDGESSDSEDGDGESVNHAPVSETSPLIENEPALSSAYKESRRSRSLPYHIFQLILGFISLSMSGYILSHSAVTIADSLHLSGTVFGLTVVSFATTLPEKLVAIISGSRGHGGIMAATTAGSNIFLLTLCVGVVAVAGYQVQEADNFVLFELVAVWVSSGAFCAVIFLGLGRSAGVVLLVAYLVFLCLEFTVYRR
;
A
#
# COMPACT_ATOMS: atom_id res chain seq x y z
N MET A 1 -4.27 8.28 11.92
CA MET A 1 -5.67 7.79 11.92
C MET A 1 -6.30 7.98 10.55
N GLY A 2 -6.37 9.21 10.03
CA GLY A 2 -6.92 9.48 8.68
C GLY A 2 -6.28 8.64 7.57
N SER A 3 -4.95 8.52 7.51
CA SER A 3 -4.28 7.66 6.52
C SER A 3 -4.71 6.19 6.66
N THR A 4 -4.96 5.71 7.87
CA THR A 4 -5.45 4.34 8.09
C THR A 4 -6.84 4.14 7.51
N ILE A 5 -7.75 5.07 7.79
CA ILE A 5 -9.11 5.06 7.28
C ILE A 5 -9.11 5.18 5.74
N SER A 6 -8.33 6.11 5.19
CA SER A 6 -8.18 6.31 3.74
C SER A 6 -7.60 5.08 3.03
N ASN A 7 -6.66 4.39 3.66
CA ASN A 7 -6.07 3.19 3.08
C ASN A 7 -7.10 2.04 3.06
N ILE A 8 -7.79 1.80 4.16
CA ILE A 8 -8.77 0.72 4.27
C ILE A 8 -10.05 1.01 3.47
N LEU A 9 -10.72 2.13 3.72
CA LEU A 9 -12.00 2.44 3.09
C LEU A 9 -11.83 3.02 1.68
N GLY A 10 -10.65 3.53 1.33
CA GLY A 10 -10.37 4.12 0.02
C GLY A 10 -9.50 3.25 -0.88
N ALA A 11 -8.28 2.87 -0.48
CA ALA A 11 -7.38 2.12 -1.35
C ALA A 11 -7.85 0.68 -1.59
N PHE A 12 -8.11 -0.06 -0.51
CA PHE A 12 -8.57 -1.44 -0.61
C PHE A 12 -9.93 -1.56 -1.31
N SER A 13 -10.84 -0.60 -1.07
CA SER A 13 -12.15 -0.56 -1.73
C SER A 13 -12.04 -0.34 -3.24
N LEU A 14 -11.13 0.54 -3.68
CA LEU A 14 -10.81 0.72 -5.09
C LEU A 14 -10.25 -0.56 -5.69
N GLY A 15 -9.30 -1.22 -5.02
CA GLY A 15 -8.77 -2.50 -5.49
C GLY A 15 -9.86 -3.57 -5.67
N LEU A 16 -10.80 -3.68 -4.72
CA LEU A 16 -11.96 -4.56 -4.84
C LEU A 16 -12.89 -4.20 -6.00
N LEU A 17 -13.07 -2.91 -6.30
CA LEU A 17 -13.95 -2.46 -7.38
C LEU A 17 -13.43 -2.89 -8.75
N PHE A 18 -12.11 -2.92 -8.92
CA PHE A 18 -11.45 -3.37 -10.15
C PHE A 18 -11.17 -4.88 -10.17
N TYR A 19 -11.50 -5.62 -9.11
CA TYR A 19 -11.25 -7.05 -9.03
C TYR A 19 -12.16 -7.88 -9.97
N PRO A 20 -11.62 -8.86 -10.73
CA PRO A 20 -12.42 -9.75 -11.58
C PRO A 20 -13.41 -10.60 -10.77
N GLN A 21 -14.49 -11.11 -11.38
CA GLN A 21 -15.58 -11.74 -10.60
C GLN A 21 -15.10 -12.93 -9.74
N GLY A 22 -15.54 -12.98 -8.47
CA GLY A 22 -15.21 -14.02 -7.49
C GLY A 22 -13.88 -13.77 -6.77
N VAL A 23 -13.92 -13.33 -5.51
CA VAL A 23 -12.72 -13.01 -4.73
C VAL A 23 -12.46 -14.10 -3.72
N GLU A 24 -11.45 -14.93 -3.98
CA GLU A 24 -10.94 -15.86 -2.99
C GLU A 24 -9.67 -15.29 -2.34
N PHE A 25 -9.80 -14.96 -1.05
CA PHE A 25 -8.66 -14.57 -0.25
C PHE A 25 -7.99 -15.82 0.34
N ASP A 26 -6.68 -15.89 0.16
CA ASP A 26 -5.85 -16.97 0.64
C ASP A 26 -5.71 -16.94 2.18
N ARG A 27 -5.10 -17.98 2.74
CA ARG A 27 -4.88 -18.08 4.19
C ARG A 27 -4.00 -16.94 4.72
N SER A 28 -3.06 -16.46 3.91
CA SER A 28 -2.16 -15.37 4.28
C SER A 28 -2.93 -14.06 4.39
N ALA A 29 -3.81 -13.73 3.43
CA ALA A 29 -4.69 -12.56 3.51
C ALA A 29 -5.55 -12.56 4.78
N LYS A 30 -6.16 -13.71 5.13
CA LYS A 30 -6.93 -13.86 6.38
C LYS A 30 -6.07 -13.59 7.61
N LEU A 31 -4.86 -14.15 7.66
CA LEU A 31 -3.90 -13.91 8.74
C LEU A 31 -3.51 -12.43 8.85
N TYR A 32 -3.16 -11.78 7.74
CA TYR A 32 -2.79 -10.36 7.72
C TYR A 32 -3.93 -9.46 8.19
N SER A 33 -5.16 -9.74 7.76
CA SER A 33 -6.35 -8.97 8.17
C SER A 33 -6.68 -9.14 9.65
N ALA A 34 -6.57 -10.36 10.18
CA ALA A 34 -6.76 -10.62 11.61
C ALA A 34 -5.68 -9.96 12.46
N LEU A 35 -4.42 -10.01 12.02
CA LEU A 35 -3.30 -9.37 12.70
C LEU A 35 -3.46 -7.84 12.71
N LEU A 36 -3.85 -7.25 11.58
CA LEU A 36 -4.20 -5.83 11.53
C LEU A 36 -5.30 -5.50 12.56
N PHE A 37 -6.40 -6.23 12.56
CA PHE A 37 -7.51 -5.96 13.48
C PHE A 37 -7.09 -6.06 14.96
N MET A 38 -6.23 -7.03 15.30
CA MET A 38 -5.65 -7.16 16.64
C MET A 38 -4.79 -5.95 17.00
N VAL A 39 -3.89 -5.52 16.11
CA VAL A 39 -3.03 -4.33 16.31
C VAL A 39 -3.87 -3.06 16.41
N THR A 40 -4.90 -2.92 15.57
CA THR A 40 -5.83 -1.79 15.63
C THR A 40 -6.58 -1.76 16.95
N THR A 41 -7.07 -2.91 17.43
CA THR A 41 -7.77 -2.99 18.73
C THR A 41 -6.84 -2.61 19.88
N LEU A 42 -5.59 -3.10 19.87
CA LEU A 42 -4.59 -2.71 20.86
C LEU A 42 -4.33 -1.19 20.83
N PHE A 43 -4.11 -0.62 19.65
CA PHE A 43 -3.92 0.83 19.48
C PHE A 43 -5.10 1.64 20.01
N VAL A 44 -6.33 1.27 19.64
CA VAL A 44 -7.56 1.96 20.06
C VAL A 44 -7.73 1.90 21.58
N VAL A 45 -7.47 0.76 22.21
CA VAL A 45 -7.50 0.62 23.68
C VAL A 45 -6.45 1.51 24.35
N LEU A 46 -5.20 1.49 23.86
CA LEU A 46 -4.13 2.31 24.41
C LEU A 46 -4.41 3.81 24.27
N ALA A 47 -4.95 4.23 23.13
CA ALA A 47 -5.33 5.60 22.87
C ALA A 47 -6.55 6.03 23.72
N PHE A 48 -7.54 5.16 23.92
CA PHE A 48 -8.72 5.44 24.74
C PHE A 48 -8.37 5.68 26.23
N PHE A 49 -7.43 4.92 26.78
CA PHE A 49 -6.96 5.11 28.17
C PHE A 49 -5.90 6.24 28.31
N ASN A 50 -5.69 7.03 27.26
CA ASN A 50 -4.67 8.07 27.18
C ASN A 50 -3.26 7.59 27.61
N GLN A 51 -2.95 6.33 27.30
CA GLN A 51 -1.70 5.68 27.68
C GLN A 51 -0.59 5.92 26.64
N LEU A 52 -0.80 6.79 25.65
CA LEU A 52 0.13 7.02 24.54
C LEU A 52 1.34 7.88 24.97
N ASN A 53 2.04 7.42 26.00
CA ASN A 53 3.24 8.01 26.54
C ASN A 53 4.49 7.47 25.82
N ARG A 54 5.66 8.02 26.14
CA ARG A 54 6.94 7.61 25.53
C ARG A 54 7.25 6.12 25.72
N ILE A 55 6.84 5.52 26.84
CA ILE A 55 7.08 4.09 27.12
C ILE A 55 6.24 3.23 26.18
N VAL A 56 4.94 3.52 26.09
CA VAL A 56 4.02 2.83 25.17
C VAL A 56 4.44 3.05 23.72
N GLY A 57 4.93 4.25 23.37
CA GLY A 57 5.53 4.50 22.07
C GLY A 57 6.71 3.56 21.77
N GLY A 58 7.61 3.37 22.72
CA GLY A 58 8.72 2.41 22.62
C GLY A 58 8.22 0.96 22.47
N VAL A 59 7.17 0.58 23.20
CA VAL A 59 6.52 -0.73 23.07
C VAL A 59 5.92 -0.93 21.66
N LEU A 60 5.24 0.08 21.10
CA LEU A 60 4.70 0.00 19.74
C LEU A 60 5.79 -0.18 18.67
N ILE A 61 6.93 0.52 18.82
CA ILE A 61 8.10 0.33 17.95
C ILE A 61 8.65 -1.10 18.09
N ALA A 62 8.74 -1.62 19.31
CA ALA A 62 9.19 -3.00 19.55
C ALA A 62 8.24 -4.04 18.96
N ILE A 63 6.92 -3.83 19.07
CA ILE A 63 5.89 -4.66 18.43
C ILE A 63 6.07 -4.66 16.91
N PHE A 64 6.34 -3.48 16.31
CA PHE A 64 6.62 -3.40 14.87
C PHE A 64 7.88 -4.18 14.47
N GLY A 65 8.96 -4.07 15.26
CA GLY A 65 10.18 -4.85 15.04
C GLY A 65 9.91 -6.35 15.10
N LEU A 66 9.14 -6.81 16.09
CA LEU A 66 8.73 -8.21 16.22
C LEU A 66 7.86 -8.66 15.04
N TYR A 67 6.95 -7.80 14.58
CA TYR A 67 6.14 -8.05 13.39
C TYR A 67 7.01 -8.28 12.14
N ILE A 68 8.02 -7.45 11.90
CA ILE A 68 8.97 -7.63 10.79
C ILE A 68 9.73 -8.95 10.93
N VAL A 69 10.27 -9.24 12.11
CA VAL A 69 10.96 -10.51 12.38
C VAL A 69 10.04 -11.70 12.16
N SER A 70 8.77 -11.61 12.58
CA SER A 70 7.77 -12.65 12.40
C SER A 70 7.46 -12.91 10.92
N ILE A 71 7.35 -11.86 10.10
CA ILE A 71 7.14 -12.00 8.65
C ILE A 71 8.37 -12.63 7.99
N ILE A 72 9.56 -12.13 8.30
CA ILE A 72 10.81 -12.65 7.77
C ILE A 72 10.94 -14.14 8.11
N TYR A 73 10.69 -14.50 9.36
CA TYR A 73 10.69 -15.90 9.82
C TYR A 73 9.62 -16.74 9.10
N ALA A 74 8.41 -16.22 8.90
CA ALA A 74 7.34 -16.92 8.19
C ALA A 74 7.70 -17.18 6.71
N ILE A 75 8.37 -16.23 6.05
CA ILE A 75 8.88 -16.39 4.69
C ILE A 75 10.00 -17.43 4.64
N TYR A 76 11.00 -17.33 5.54
CA TYR A 76 12.11 -18.29 5.61
C TYR A 76 11.64 -19.73 5.86
N LYS A 77 10.58 -19.90 6.65
CA LYS A 77 10.00 -21.22 6.96
C LYS A 77 9.06 -21.72 5.87
N GLY A 78 8.83 -20.95 4.80
CA GLY A 78 7.89 -21.29 3.72
C GLY A 78 6.42 -21.26 4.12
N VAL A 79 6.09 -20.62 5.24
CA VAL A 79 4.71 -20.51 5.76
C VAL A 79 3.94 -19.37 5.07
N ALA A 80 4.64 -18.39 4.51
CA ALA A 80 4.10 -17.31 3.70
C ALA A 80 4.89 -17.15 2.40
N SER A 81 4.21 -17.08 1.26
CA SER A 81 4.83 -16.69 -0.01
C SER A 81 4.94 -15.16 -0.07
N PRO A 82 6.08 -14.61 -0.51
CA PRO A 82 6.20 -13.19 -0.76
C PRO A 82 5.18 -12.78 -1.84
N PRO A 83 4.48 -11.65 -1.70
CA PRO A 83 3.59 -11.16 -2.75
C PRO A 83 4.43 -10.73 -3.96
N GLU A 84 4.33 -11.45 -5.08
CA GLU A 84 5.02 -11.10 -6.32
C GLU A 84 4.15 -10.18 -7.18
N LEU A 85 4.50 -8.89 -7.27
CA LEU A 85 4.03 -8.00 -8.33
C LEU A 85 4.88 -8.31 -9.58
N SER A 86 4.61 -9.42 -10.26
CA SER A 86 5.34 -9.76 -11.48
C SER A 86 4.82 -8.95 -12.69
N ASP A 87 5.72 -8.08 -13.11
CA ASP A 87 5.97 -7.47 -14.42
C ASP A 87 4.94 -6.46 -14.99
N SER A 88 5.41 -5.22 -15.10
CA SER A 88 5.00 -4.25 -16.12
C SER A 88 6.28 -3.63 -16.65
N ASP A 89 6.70 -4.10 -17.82
CA ASP A 89 6.97 -3.30 -19.01
C ASP A 89 7.08 -1.80 -18.73
N SER A 90 8.27 -1.35 -18.39
CA SER A 90 8.63 0.05 -18.50
C SER A 90 9.96 0.14 -19.23
N ASP A 91 10.01 -0.47 -20.41
CA ASP A 91 10.97 -0.10 -21.43
C ASP A 91 10.59 1.28 -21.94
N GLY A 92 11.28 2.29 -21.40
CA GLY A 92 10.97 3.67 -21.71
C GLY A 92 12.12 4.61 -21.47
N GLU A 93 13.36 4.23 -21.79
CA GLU A 93 14.46 5.18 -22.03
C GLU A 93 15.36 4.66 -23.15
N SER A 94 14.93 4.87 -24.40
CA SER A 94 15.86 5.03 -25.52
C SER A 94 16.48 6.42 -25.40
N SER A 95 17.61 6.54 -24.71
CA SER A 95 18.51 7.67 -24.88
C SER A 95 19.36 7.41 -26.12
N ASP A 96 19.10 8.18 -27.16
CA ASP A 96 19.78 8.16 -28.45
C ASP A 96 21.30 8.39 -28.36
N SER A 97 21.96 7.81 -29.37
CA SER A 97 23.18 8.25 -30.07
C SER A 97 24.49 8.36 -29.28
N GLU A 98 25.45 7.46 -29.54
CA GLU A 98 26.53 7.69 -30.53
C GLU A 98 27.41 6.44 -30.73
N ASP A 99 27.98 6.37 -31.94
CA ASP A 99 29.11 5.53 -32.41
C ASP A 99 28.86 4.16 -33.06
N GLY A 100 28.99 4.15 -34.41
CA GLY A 100 30.13 3.46 -35.03
C GLY A 100 29.89 2.11 -35.71
N ASP A 101 29.71 2.17 -37.03
CA ASP A 101 30.22 1.24 -38.06
C ASP A 101 29.56 -0.12 -38.33
N GLY A 102 28.88 -0.18 -39.48
CA GLY A 102 29.27 -1.03 -40.62
C GLY A 102 28.95 -2.52 -40.57
N GLU A 103 27.90 -2.95 -41.30
CA GLU A 103 28.02 -3.77 -42.53
C GLU A 103 26.70 -4.47 -42.88
N SER A 104 26.28 -4.24 -44.12
CA SER A 104 25.15 -4.85 -44.81
C SER A 104 25.59 -6.08 -45.61
N VAL A 105 24.94 -7.25 -45.49
CA VAL A 105 24.80 -8.21 -46.62
C VAL A 105 23.52 -9.08 -46.51
N ASN A 106 22.86 -9.20 -47.67
CA ASN A 106 21.66 -9.96 -48.09
C ASN A 106 21.65 -11.49 -47.85
N HIS A 107 20.46 -12.10 -47.73
CA HIS A 107 19.76 -12.90 -48.77
C HIS A 107 18.64 -13.80 -48.22
N ALA A 108 17.47 -13.77 -48.87
CA ALA A 108 16.49 -14.88 -48.97
C ALA A 108 16.72 -15.62 -50.32
N PRO A 109 16.22 -16.87 -50.62
CA PRO A 109 14.83 -17.32 -50.41
C PRO A 109 14.56 -18.83 -50.09
N VAL A 110 13.27 -19.07 -49.78
CA VAL A 110 12.39 -20.25 -49.64
C VAL A 110 12.79 -21.63 -50.25
N SER A 111 12.51 -22.72 -49.52
CA SER A 111 12.12 -24.04 -50.10
C SER A 111 11.28 -24.86 -49.11
N GLU A 112 10.01 -25.12 -49.46
CA GLU A 112 9.12 -26.09 -48.80
C GLU A 112 9.18 -27.43 -49.54
N THR A 113 9.51 -28.53 -48.84
CA THR A 113 9.00 -29.89 -49.12
C THR A 113 9.01 -30.73 -47.82
N SER A 114 7.83 -31.22 -47.44
CA SER A 114 7.52 -32.14 -46.29
C SER A 114 8.03 -33.59 -46.54
N PRO A 115 7.98 -34.59 -45.61
CA PRO A 115 7.12 -34.73 -44.40
C PRO A 115 7.74 -35.37 -43.10
N LEU A 116 7.00 -35.23 -41.98
CA LEU A 116 6.92 -36.09 -40.79
C LEU A 116 8.21 -36.61 -40.13
N ILE A 117 8.76 -35.84 -39.18
CA ILE A 117 9.34 -36.38 -37.95
C ILE A 117 8.75 -35.64 -36.75
N GLU A 118 8.19 -36.45 -35.87
CA GLU A 118 7.59 -36.16 -34.58
C GLU A 118 8.64 -35.70 -33.56
N ASN A 119 8.60 -34.42 -33.17
CA ASN A 119 8.99 -33.87 -31.86
C ASN A 119 8.93 -32.34 -31.89
N GLU A 120 7.80 -31.76 -31.50
CA GLU A 120 7.69 -30.34 -31.14
C GLU A 120 7.75 -30.23 -29.61
N PRO A 121 8.87 -29.74 -29.07
CA PRO A 121 8.79 -28.71 -28.05
C PRO A 121 9.69 -27.55 -28.46
N ALA A 122 9.36 -26.90 -29.59
CA ALA A 122 10.16 -25.78 -30.12
C ALA A 122 9.40 -24.45 -30.18
N LEU A 123 8.36 -24.28 -29.35
CA LEU A 123 7.68 -22.99 -29.13
C LEU A 123 7.62 -22.58 -27.65
N SER A 124 8.73 -22.75 -26.92
CA SER A 124 8.85 -22.33 -25.51
C SER A 124 10.17 -21.62 -25.16
N SER A 125 11.09 -21.46 -26.12
CA SER A 125 12.43 -20.90 -25.83
C SER A 125 12.72 -19.53 -26.45
N ALA A 126 11.74 -18.92 -27.14
CA ALA A 126 11.92 -17.65 -27.87
C ALA A 126 11.49 -16.38 -27.10
N TYR A 127 11.29 -16.45 -25.78
CA TYR A 127 11.20 -15.26 -24.91
C TYR A 127 12.13 -15.41 -23.71
N LYS A 128 13.40 -15.70 -23.97
CA LYS A 128 14.45 -15.43 -22.97
C LYS A 128 14.86 -13.98 -23.14
N GLU A 129 13.96 -13.10 -22.69
CA GLU A 129 14.21 -11.68 -22.64
C GLU A 129 15.49 -11.46 -21.84
N SER A 130 16.50 -10.92 -22.51
CA SER A 130 17.77 -10.55 -21.91
C SER A 130 17.50 -9.44 -20.92
N ARG A 131 17.20 -9.77 -19.65
CA ARG A 131 17.24 -8.80 -18.55
C ARG A 131 18.67 -8.26 -18.53
N ARG A 132 18.89 -7.10 -19.14
CA ARG A 132 20.11 -6.31 -18.98
C ARG A 132 20.25 -6.07 -17.48
N SER A 133 21.11 -6.85 -16.84
CA SER A 133 21.38 -6.73 -15.41
C SER A 133 22.09 -5.39 -15.20
N ARG A 134 21.30 -4.34 -14.93
CA ARG A 134 21.85 -3.05 -14.48
C ARG A 134 22.68 -3.31 -13.22
N SER A 135 23.74 -2.55 -13.04
CA SER A 135 24.71 -2.78 -11.96
C SER A 135 24.05 -2.51 -10.60
N LEU A 136 24.40 -3.28 -9.58
CA LEU A 136 23.98 -3.08 -8.19
C LEU A 136 24.06 -1.60 -7.73
N PRO A 137 25.15 -0.84 -8.00
CA PRO A 137 25.22 0.58 -7.63
C PRO A 137 24.15 1.45 -8.29
N TYR A 138 23.68 1.11 -9.50
CA TYR A 138 22.58 1.82 -10.15
C TYR A 138 21.29 1.74 -9.34
N HIS A 139 20.94 0.54 -8.86
CA HIS A 139 19.74 0.36 -8.03
C HIS A 139 19.88 1.00 -6.65
N ILE A 140 21.06 0.95 -6.03
CA ILE A 140 21.33 1.68 -4.78
C ILE A 140 21.15 3.19 -4.99
N PHE A 141 21.70 3.73 -6.07
CA PHE A 141 21.58 5.15 -6.40
C PHE A 141 20.11 5.56 -6.59
N GLN A 142 19.33 4.78 -7.35
CA GLN A 142 17.89 5.02 -7.52
C GLN A 142 17.13 4.99 -6.19
N LEU A 143 17.46 4.04 -5.30
CA LEU A 143 16.82 3.94 -3.98
C LEU A 143 17.11 5.18 -3.12
N ILE A 144 18.37 5.65 -3.09
CA ILE A 144 18.75 6.85 -2.36
C ILE A 144 18.03 8.08 -2.93
N LEU A 145 18.03 8.24 -4.25
CA LEU A 145 17.34 9.34 -4.93
C LEU A 145 15.84 9.35 -4.60
N GLY A 146 15.19 8.18 -4.68
CA GLY A 146 13.77 8.02 -4.35
C GLY A 146 13.48 8.36 -2.88
N PHE A 147 14.33 7.93 -1.95
CA PHE A 147 14.19 8.24 -0.54
C PHE A 147 14.31 9.75 -0.25
N ILE A 148 15.28 10.42 -0.87
CA ILE A 148 15.44 11.88 -0.75
C ILE A 148 14.22 12.60 -1.31
N SER A 149 13.76 12.19 -2.50
CA SER A 149 12.58 12.76 -3.15
C SER A 149 11.31 12.60 -2.29
N LEU A 150 11.11 11.41 -1.70
CA LEU A 150 9.98 11.12 -0.82
C LEU A 150 10.02 11.97 0.46
N SER A 151 11.20 12.09 1.08
CA SER A 151 11.40 12.93 2.27
C SER A 151 11.12 14.40 1.97
N MET A 152 11.65 14.92 0.86
CA MET A 152 11.42 16.30 0.42
C MET A 152 9.94 16.57 0.09
N SER A 153 9.29 15.62 -0.58
CA SER A 153 7.85 15.70 -0.89
C SER A 153 7.01 15.72 0.38
N GLY A 154 7.35 14.91 1.38
CA GLY A 154 6.69 14.92 2.69
C GLY A 154 6.83 16.26 3.42
N TYR A 155 8.01 16.87 3.38
CA TYR A 155 8.25 18.19 3.96
C TYR A 155 7.40 19.27 3.26
N ILE A 156 7.42 19.31 1.92
CA ILE A 156 6.65 20.27 1.13
C ILE A 156 5.15 20.09 1.38
N LEU A 157 4.65 18.85 1.31
CA LEU A 157 3.24 18.53 1.52
C LEU A 157 2.76 18.97 2.90
N SER A 158 3.53 18.68 3.96
CA SER A 158 3.20 19.08 5.33
C SER A 158 3.13 20.60 5.48
N HIS A 159 4.12 21.32 4.95
CA HIS A 159 4.16 22.78 5.06
C HIS A 159 3.05 23.45 4.24
N SER A 160 2.82 23.01 3.00
CA SER A 160 1.73 23.52 2.16
C SER A 160 0.35 23.20 2.76
N ALA A 161 0.20 22.05 3.41
CA ALA A 161 -1.05 21.66 4.05
C ALA A 161 -1.47 22.64 5.16
N VAL A 162 -0.53 23.06 6.00
CA VAL A 162 -0.80 24.05 7.07
C VAL A 162 -1.24 25.38 6.46
N THR A 163 -0.49 25.91 5.48
CA THR A 163 -0.82 27.18 4.81
C THR A 163 -2.19 27.13 4.12
N ILE A 164 -2.54 26.02 3.47
CA ILE A 164 -3.85 25.84 2.83
C ILE A 164 -4.95 25.77 3.89
N ALA A 165 -4.76 25.01 4.97
CA ALA A 165 -5.74 24.91 6.06
C ALA A 165 -6.04 26.31 6.66
N ASP A 166 -5.01 27.11 6.89
CA ASP A 166 -5.13 28.48 7.39
C ASP A 166 -5.91 29.37 6.40
N SER A 167 -5.62 29.27 5.10
CA SER A 167 -6.30 30.04 4.06
C SER A 167 -7.78 29.68 3.88
N LEU A 168 -8.15 28.43 4.19
CA LEU A 168 -9.52 27.92 4.09
C LEU A 168 -10.30 28.08 5.41
N HIS A 169 -9.68 28.65 6.45
CA HIS A 169 -10.23 28.73 7.80
C HIS A 169 -10.70 27.36 8.33
N LEU A 170 -9.97 26.30 7.99
CA LEU A 170 -10.24 24.95 8.45
C LEU A 170 -9.29 24.58 9.60
N SER A 171 -9.76 23.74 10.51
CA SER A 171 -8.89 23.16 11.53
C SER A 171 -7.78 22.34 10.85
N GLY A 172 -6.52 22.62 11.21
CA GLY A 172 -5.37 21.86 10.70
C GLY A 172 -5.47 20.36 10.96
N THR A 173 -6.16 19.97 12.03
CA THR A 173 -6.46 18.57 12.35
C THR A 173 -7.35 17.93 11.28
N VAL A 174 -8.49 18.53 10.94
CA VAL A 174 -9.42 18.03 9.92
C VAL A 174 -8.75 17.97 8.55
N PHE A 175 -7.98 19.01 8.20
CA PHE A 175 -7.26 19.04 6.93
C PHE A 175 -6.19 17.93 6.85
N GLY A 176 -5.49 17.67 7.96
CA GLY A 176 -4.53 16.57 8.09
C GLY A 176 -5.18 15.18 7.98
N LEU A 177 -6.32 14.99 8.64
CA LEU A 177 -7.06 13.72 8.63
C LEU A 177 -7.74 13.41 7.31
N THR A 178 -8.11 14.42 6.54
CA THR A 178 -8.78 14.25 5.24
C THR A 178 -7.81 14.38 4.06
N VAL A 179 -7.35 15.59 3.76
CA VAL A 179 -6.58 15.91 2.54
C VAL A 179 -5.18 15.34 2.59
N VAL A 180 -4.43 15.56 3.67
CA VAL A 180 -3.05 15.06 3.80
C VAL A 180 -3.05 13.53 3.86
N SER A 181 -4.00 12.95 4.59
CA SER A 181 -4.18 11.50 4.67
C SER A 181 -4.56 10.88 3.32
N PHE A 182 -5.39 11.55 2.53
CA PHE A 182 -5.68 11.12 1.16
C PHE A 182 -4.43 11.16 0.28
N ALA A 183 -3.69 12.27 0.29
CA ALA A 183 -2.49 12.45 -0.52
C ALA A 183 -1.40 11.41 -0.20
N THR A 184 -1.14 11.18 1.10
CA THR A 184 -0.14 10.19 1.56
C THR A 184 -0.50 8.74 1.23
N THR A 185 -1.77 8.46 0.94
CA THR A 185 -2.26 7.10 0.60
C THR A 185 -2.48 6.90 -0.91
N LEU A 186 -2.15 7.90 -1.74
CA LEU A 186 -2.26 7.79 -3.20
C LEU A 186 -1.42 6.65 -3.78
N PRO A 187 -0.15 6.45 -3.38
CA PRO A 187 0.64 5.32 -3.88
C PRO A 187 -0.03 3.96 -3.60
N GLU A 188 -0.60 3.80 -2.41
CA GLU A 188 -1.31 2.59 -2.00
C GLU A 188 -2.60 2.39 -2.79
N LYS A 189 -3.32 3.46 -3.11
CA LYS A 189 -4.50 3.38 -4.01
C LYS A 189 -4.10 2.87 -5.39
N LEU A 190 -2.98 3.34 -5.94
CA LEU A 190 -2.47 2.85 -7.23
C LEU A 190 -2.09 1.36 -7.17
N VAL A 191 -1.34 0.95 -6.14
CA VAL A 191 -0.98 -0.45 -5.94
C VAL A 191 -2.22 -1.34 -5.75
N ALA A 192 -3.22 -0.86 -4.99
CA ALA A 192 -4.48 -1.57 -4.79
C ALA A 192 -5.28 -1.72 -6.08
N ILE A 193 -5.38 -0.68 -6.91
CA ILE A 193 -6.05 -0.75 -8.22
C ILE A 193 -5.33 -1.75 -9.13
N ILE A 194 -4.00 -1.68 -9.24
CA ILE A 194 -3.21 -2.55 -10.11
C ILE A 194 -3.28 -4.01 -9.65
N SER A 195 -3.09 -4.27 -8.35
CA SER A 195 -3.20 -5.63 -7.80
C SER A 195 -4.63 -6.17 -7.93
N GLY A 196 -5.63 -5.32 -7.69
CA GLY A 196 -7.04 -5.63 -7.85
C GLY A 196 -7.41 -6.00 -9.28
N SER A 197 -7.07 -5.16 -10.26
CA SER A 197 -7.36 -5.40 -11.68
C SER A 197 -6.70 -6.66 -12.23
N ARG A 198 -5.56 -7.07 -11.65
CA ARG A 198 -4.86 -8.30 -12.01
C ARG A 198 -5.33 -9.52 -11.21
N GLY A 199 -6.33 -9.40 -10.34
CA GLY A 199 -6.84 -10.52 -9.54
C GLY A 199 -5.94 -10.95 -8.37
N HIS A 200 -4.97 -10.13 -7.96
CA HIS A 200 -4.02 -10.47 -6.90
C HIS A 200 -4.55 -10.07 -5.51
N GLY A 201 -5.54 -10.82 -5.01
CA GLY A 201 -6.23 -10.51 -3.74
C GLY A 201 -5.31 -10.59 -2.52
N GLY A 202 -4.36 -11.53 -2.53
CA GLY A 202 -3.35 -11.67 -1.48
C GLY A 202 -2.40 -10.46 -1.40
N ILE A 203 -1.96 -9.93 -2.54
CA ILE A 203 -1.12 -8.71 -2.59
C ILE A 203 -1.89 -7.52 -2.05
N MET A 204 -3.12 -7.34 -2.52
CA MET A 204 -4.00 -6.25 -2.08
C MET A 204 -4.23 -6.28 -0.56
N ALA A 205 -4.51 -7.45 0.01
CA ALA A 205 -4.68 -7.64 1.45
C ALA A 205 -3.38 -7.39 2.23
N ALA A 206 -2.25 -7.91 1.74
CA ALA A 206 -0.95 -7.74 2.37
C ALA A 206 -0.49 -6.28 2.40
N THR A 207 -0.63 -5.55 1.28
CA THR A 207 -0.33 -4.11 1.19
C THR A 207 -1.21 -3.30 2.13
N THR A 208 -2.53 -3.56 2.12
CA THR A 208 -3.46 -2.85 3.00
C THR A 208 -3.13 -3.11 4.46
N ALA A 209 -2.97 -4.37 4.88
CA ALA A 209 -2.66 -4.71 6.26
C ALA A 209 -1.29 -4.17 6.70
N GLY A 210 -0.25 -4.39 5.89
CA GLY A 210 1.12 -4.01 6.19
C GLY A 210 1.29 -2.51 6.40
N SER A 211 0.77 -1.68 5.48
CA SER A 211 0.86 -0.22 5.60
C SER A 211 0.09 0.30 6.82
N ASN A 212 -1.07 -0.29 7.15
CA ASN A 212 -1.82 0.12 8.32
C ASN A 212 -1.17 -0.32 9.64
N ILE A 213 -0.59 -1.51 9.70
CA ILE A 213 0.22 -1.94 10.85
C ILE A 213 1.39 -0.96 11.03
N PHE A 214 2.14 -0.67 9.96
CA PHE A 214 3.23 0.31 9.98
C PHE A 214 2.80 1.67 10.55
N LEU A 215 1.67 2.21 10.09
CA LEU A 215 1.14 3.48 10.57
C LEU A 215 0.76 3.42 12.05
N LEU A 216 0.04 2.38 12.48
CA LEU A 216 -0.47 2.26 13.85
C LEU A 216 0.60 1.86 14.88
N THR A 217 1.70 1.27 14.45
CA THR A 217 2.79 0.86 15.35
C THR A 217 4.01 1.75 15.22
N LEU A 218 4.66 1.80 14.05
CA LEU A 218 5.93 2.52 13.91
C LEU A 218 5.71 4.03 13.95
N CYS A 219 4.82 4.57 13.11
CA CYS A 219 4.62 6.02 13.04
C CYS A 219 4.07 6.57 14.35
N VAL A 220 3.00 5.97 14.88
CA VAL A 220 2.45 6.34 16.19
C VAL A 220 3.50 6.17 17.30
N GLY A 221 4.26 5.09 17.29
CA GLY A 221 5.31 4.84 18.27
C GLY A 221 6.41 5.91 18.27
N VAL A 222 6.88 6.29 17.08
CA VAL A 222 7.89 7.36 16.91
C VAL A 222 7.34 8.70 17.40
N VAL A 223 6.09 9.06 17.05
CA VAL A 223 5.45 10.30 17.51
C VAL A 223 5.32 10.33 19.04
N ALA A 224 4.89 9.23 19.65
CA ALA A 224 4.77 9.11 21.10
C ALA A 224 6.12 9.20 21.83
N VAL A 225 7.18 8.57 21.29
CA VAL A 225 8.55 8.67 21.83
C VAL A 225 9.10 10.08 21.70
N ALA A 226 8.84 10.76 20.59
CA ALA A 226 9.22 12.17 20.38
C ALA A 226 8.58 13.13 21.40
N GLY A 227 7.57 12.68 22.14
CA GLY A 227 6.94 13.44 23.22
C GLY A 227 5.81 14.36 22.76
N TYR A 228 5.30 14.15 21.54
CA TYR A 228 4.00 14.71 21.15
C TYR A 228 2.93 13.92 21.88
N GLN A 229 2.45 14.44 23.01
CA GLN A 229 1.33 13.85 23.72
C GLN A 229 0.05 14.14 22.94
N VAL A 230 -0.76 13.11 22.73
CA VAL A 230 -2.13 13.28 22.29
C VAL A 230 -2.87 13.94 23.47
N GLN A 231 -3.13 15.25 23.36
CA GLN A 231 -3.94 15.97 24.33
C GLN A 231 -5.33 15.32 24.40
N GLU A 232 -6.03 15.48 25.53
CA GLU A 232 -7.24 14.74 25.92
C GLU A 232 -8.19 14.33 24.79
N ALA A 233 -8.82 13.17 24.97
CA ALA A 233 -9.78 12.60 24.04
C ALA A 233 -11.03 13.49 23.90
N ASP A 234 -10.93 14.54 23.10
CA ASP A 234 -12.07 15.27 22.59
C ASP A 234 -13.00 14.31 21.85
N ASN A 235 -14.29 14.65 21.76
CA ASN A 235 -15.27 13.88 20.98
C ASN A 235 -14.81 13.63 19.53
N PHE A 236 -14.00 14.54 18.99
CA PHE A 236 -13.33 14.40 17.71
C PHE A 236 -12.40 13.19 17.65
N VAL A 237 -11.51 13.06 18.64
CA VAL A 237 -10.54 11.95 18.73
C VAL A 237 -11.28 10.62 18.92
N LEU A 238 -12.36 10.60 19.71
CA LEU A 238 -13.18 9.39 19.88
C LEU A 238 -13.85 8.94 18.57
N PHE A 239 -14.41 9.86 17.78
CA PHE A 239 -14.99 9.55 16.48
C PHE A 239 -13.95 8.90 15.56
N GLU A 240 -12.73 9.45 15.52
CA GLU A 240 -11.62 8.91 14.71
C GLU A 240 -11.15 7.53 15.18
N LEU A 241 -11.03 7.31 16.50
CA LEU A 241 -10.68 5.99 17.05
C LEU A 241 -11.71 4.94 16.65
N VAL A 242 -13.00 5.28 16.76
CA VAL A 242 -14.09 4.38 16.36
C VAL A 242 -14.06 4.13 14.85
N ALA A 243 -13.83 5.16 14.02
CA ALA A 243 -13.73 5.01 12.57
C ALA A 243 -12.55 4.10 12.16
N VAL A 244 -11.39 4.24 12.81
CA VAL A 244 -10.24 3.35 12.61
C VAL A 244 -10.57 1.90 13.00
N TRP A 245 -11.25 1.70 14.14
CA TRP A 245 -11.63 0.36 14.60
C TRP A 245 -12.66 -0.31 13.67
N VAL A 246 -13.72 0.42 13.32
CA VAL A 246 -14.78 -0.05 12.43
C VAL A 246 -14.24 -0.34 11.03
N SER A 247 -13.38 0.52 10.47
CA SER A 247 -12.77 0.27 9.15
C SER A 247 -11.90 -0.98 9.16
N SER A 248 -11.06 -1.17 10.18
CA SER A 248 -10.24 -2.38 10.34
C SER A 248 -11.09 -3.65 10.52
N GLY A 249 -12.18 -3.56 11.29
CA GLY A 249 -13.15 -4.65 11.43
C GLY A 249 -13.87 -4.98 10.12
N ALA A 250 -14.28 -3.97 9.37
CA ALA A 250 -14.92 -4.13 8.06
C ALA A 250 -13.96 -4.78 7.04
N PHE A 251 -12.69 -4.37 7.02
CA PHE A 251 -11.64 -5.00 6.22
C PHE A 251 -11.49 -6.48 6.57
N CYS A 252 -11.35 -6.81 7.85
CA CYS A 252 -11.27 -8.20 8.31
C CYS A 252 -12.50 -9.00 7.88
N ALA A 253 -13.71 -8.46 8.07
CA ALA A 253 -14.95 -9.13 7.66
C ALA A 253 -14.99 -9.40 6.15
N VAL A 254 -14.61 -8.43 5.32
CA VAL A 254 -14.58 -8.58 3.85
C VAL A 254 -13.64 -9.71 3.42
N ILE A 255 -12.45 -9.79 4.02
CA ILE A 255 -11.46 -10.83 3.73
C ILE A 255 -11.97 -12.22 4.15
N PHE A 256 -12.59 -12.33 5.34
CA PHE A 256 -13.07 -13.61 5.85
C PHE A 256 -14.31 -14.13 5.11
N LEU A 257 -15.22 -13.22 4.74
CA LEU A 257 -16.46 -13.52 4.02
C LEU A 257 -16.25 -13.67 2.50
N GLY A 258 -15.07 -13.31 1.98
CA GLY A 258 -14.80 -13.36 0.53
C GLY A 258 -15.66 -12.38 -0.27
N LEU A 259 -15.93 -11.19 0.28
CA LEU A 259 -16.79 -10.21 -0.40
C LEU A 259 -16.03 -9.56 -1.56
N GLY A 260 -16.70 -9.49 -2.72
CA GLY A 260 -16.13 -8.93 -3.94
C GLY A 260 -16.46 -7.46 -4.16
N ARG A 261 -16.77 -7.12 -5.42
CA ARG A 261 -16.95 -5.74 -5.88
C ARG A 261 -18.03 -4.96 -5.12
N SER A 262 -19.08 -5.63 -4.64
CA SER A 262 -20.14 -5.01 -3.84
C SER A 262 -19.61 -4.45 -2.52
N ALA A 263 -18.72 -5.17 -1.83
CA ALA A 263 -18.05 -4.65 -0.65
C ALA A 263 -17.15 -3.46 -0.97
N GLY A 264 -16.47 -3.49 -2.13
CA GLY A 264 -15.72 -2.34 -2.62
C GLY A 264 -16.57 -1.07 -2.74
N VAL A 265 -17.76 -1.17 -3.35
CA VAL A 265 -18.71 -0.04 -3.44
C VAL A 265 -19.14 0.43 -2.05
N VAL A 266 -19.53 -0.49 -1.16
CA VAL A 266 -19.99 -0.14 0.19
C VAL A 266 -18.89 0.56 1.00
N LEU A 267 -17.67 0.03 0.97
CA LEU A 267 -16.52 0.63 1.67
C LEU A 267 -16.16 2.00 1.10
N LEU A 268 -16.20 2.16 -0.22
CA LEU A 268 -15.91 3.44 -0.87
C LEU A 268 -16.98 4.49 -0.53
N VAL A 269 -18.27 4.11 -0.54
CA VAL A 269 -19.35 5.00 -0.10
C VAL A 269 -19.17 5.35 1.38
N ALA A 270 -18.82 4.39 2.24
CA ALA A 270 -18.52 4.66 3.63
C ALA A 270 -17.35 5.64 3.80
N TYR A 271 -16.31 5.57 2.95
CA TYR A 271 -15.22 6.53 2.93
C TYR A 271 -15.68 7.94 2.54
N LEU A 272 -16.50 8.07 1.49
CA LEU A 272 -17.04 9.36 1.05
C LEU A 272 -17.96 9.97 2.12
N VAL A 273 -18.78 9.15 2.77
CA VAL A 273 -19.61 9.58 3.90
C VAL A 273 -18.75 10.03 5.06
N PHE A 274 -17.70 9.29 5.42
CA PHE A 274 -16.73 9.68 6.45
C PHE A 274 -16.12 11.06 6.13
N LEU A 275 -15.60 11.28 4.92
CA LEU A 275 -15.06 12.57 4.51
C LEU A 275 -16.10 13.70 4.56
N CYS A 276 -17.34 13.45 4.11
CA CYS A 276 -18.40 14.44 4.15
C CYS A 276 -18.80 14.80 5.58
N LEU A 277 -18.91 13.80 6.46
CA LEU A 277 -19.23 14.01 7.86
C LEU A 277 -18.11 14.79 8.55
N GLU A 278 -16.85 14.40 8.33
CA GLU A 278 -15.72 15.09 8.94
C GLU A 278 -15.63 16.56 8.49
N PHE A 279 -15.83 16.80 7.19
CA PHE A 279 -15.84 18.16 6.65
C PHE A 279 -17.07 18.97 7.09
N THR A 280 -18.24 18.37 7.26
CA THR A 280 -19.48 19.09 7.61
C THR A 280 -19.59 19.36 9.11
N VAL A 281 -19.21 18.37 9.93
CA VAL A 281 -19.32 18.45 11.40
C VAL A 281 -18.24 19.37 11.97
N TYR A 282 -17.04 19.42 11.36
CA TYR A 282 -15.87 20.11 11.93
C TYR A 282 -15.34 21.29 11.11
N ARG A 283 -16.10 21.76 10.10
CA ARG A 283 -15.91 23.09 9.49
C ARG A 283 -16.52 24.23 10.34
N ARG A 284 -17.15 23.92 11.46
CA ARG A 284 -17.58 24.88 12.49
C ARG A 284 -16.58 24.94 13.62
#